data_AF-A0A3S0PKT7-F1
#
_entry.id   AF-A0A3S0PKT7-F1
#
_cell.length_a   1.000
_cell.length_b   1.000
_cell.length_c   1.000
_cell.angle_alpha   90.00
_cell.angle_beta   90.00
_cell.angle_gamma   90.00
#
_symmetry.space_group_name_H-M   'P 1'
#
loop_
_entity.id
_entity.type
_entity.pdbx_description
1 polymer ?
#
loop_
_entity_poly.entity_id
_entity_poly.type
_entity_poly.pdbx_seq_one_letter_code
_entity_poly.pdbx_strand_id
1 'polypeptide(L)'
;MSNNTGNTVLALLTGVAIGAGVGILFAPDKGSRTREKFKDGFEDAKNELKNRFDSVSLELKDKFSLAKYDLEGTYEELVSNMSHKTDDVISFLEEKLAELKSQNAKLQK
;
A
#
# COMPACT_ATOMS: atom_id res chain seq x y z
N MET A 1 22.88 14.07 -0.09
CA MET A 1 21.74 13.28 -0.63
C MET A 1 21.85 11.86 -0.08
N SER A 2 21.22 11.52 1.04
CA SER A 2 21.31 10.15 1.63
C SER A 2 19.99 9.64 2.24
N ASN A 3 18.97 10.49 2.29
CA ASN A 3 17.78 10.32 3.12
C ASN A 3 16.58 9.75 2.35
N ASN A 4 16.60 9.84 1.01
CA ASN A 4 15.47 9.43 0.17
C ASN A 4 15.48 7.92 -0.11
N THR A 5 16.66 7.30 -0.16
CA THR A 5 16.78 5.85 -0.43
C THR A 5 16.16 5.02 0.69
N GLY A 6 16.35 5.42 1.96
CA GLY A 6 15.74 4.73 3.10
C GLY A 6 14.21 4.79 3.09
N ASN A 7 13.65 5.96 2.74
CA ASN A 7 12.20 6.13 2.65
C ASN A 7 11.59 5.33 1.48
N THR A 8 12.29 5.26 0.34
CA THR A 8 11.85 4.46 -0.82
C THR A 8 11.90 2.96 -0.52
N VAL A 9 12.95 2.48 0.16
CA VAL A 9 13.06 1.06 0.56
C VAL A 9 11.96 0.70 1.56
N LEU A 10 11.69 1.58 2.53
CA LEU A 10 10.61 1.39 3.48
C LEU A 10 9.24 1.36 2.79
N ALA A 11 8.98 2.29 1.86
CA ALA A 11 7.75 2.33 1.07
C ALA A 11 7.57 1.05 0.23
N LEU A 12 8.65 0.56 -0.41
CA LEU A 12 8.61 -0.68 -1.19
C LEU A 12 8.35 -1.90 -0.31
N LEU A 13 9.04 -2.03 0.82
CA LEU A 13 8.82 -3.13 1.76
C LEU A 13 7.40 -3.12 2.33
N THR A 14 6.88 -1.92 2.62
CA THR A 14 5.49 -1.74 3.07
C THR A 14 4.50 -2.18 1.99
N GLY A 15 4.75 -1.80 0.73
CA GLY A 15 3.93 -2.23 -0.42
C GLY A 15 3.96 -3.75 -0.63
N VAL A 16 5.14 -4.37 -0.53
CA VAL A 16 5.31 -5.84 -0.64
C VAL A 16 4.59 -6.55 0.51
N ALA A 17 4.70 -6.06 1.74
CA ALA A 17 4.03 -6.65 2.90
C ALA A 17 2.50 -6.60 2.78
N ILE A 18 1.94 -5.47 2.34
CA ILE A 18 0.49 -5.33 2.07
C ILE A 18 0.08 -6.28 0.95
N GLY A 19 0.82 -6.31 -0.17
CA GLY A 19 0.53 -7.17 -1.31
C GLY A 19 0.58 -8.66 -0.97
N ALA A 20 1.59 -9.08 -0.19
CA ALA A 20 1.70 -10.45 0.32
C ALA A 20 0.58 -10.77 1.31
N GLY A 21 0.23 -9.86 2.21
CA GLY A 21 -0.88 -10.03 3.14
C GLY A 21 -2.22 -10.25 2.41
N VAL A 22 -2.54 -9.40 1.44
CA VAL A 22 -3.73 -9.55 0.59
C VAL A 22 -3.66 -10.83 -0.23
N GLY A 23 -2.52 -11.16 -0.82
CA GLY A 23 -2.32 -12.37 -1.61
C GLY A 23 -2.48 -13.65 -0.78
N ILE A 24 -1.97 -13.68 0.45
CA ILE A 24 -2.14 -14.80 1.39
C ILE A 24 -3.59 -14.91 1.85
N LEU A 25 -4.29 -13.79 2.12
CA LEU A 25 -5.72 -13.83 2.46
C LEU A 25 -6.59 -14.34 1.30
N PHE A 26 -6.23 -14.02 0.05
CA PHE A 26 -6.94 -14.48 -1.14
C PHE A 26 -6.58 -15.90 -1.56
N ALA A 27 -5.41 -16.41 -1.18
CA ALA A 27 -5.00 -17.77 -1.47
C ALA A 27 -5.63 -18.73 -0.43
N PRO A 28 -6.58 -19.60 -0.82
CA PRO A 28 -7.13 -20.59 0.11
C PRO A 28 -6.11 -21.71 0.32
N ASP A 29 -5.34 -21.63 1.39
CA ASP A 29 -4.55 -22.76 1.88
C ASP A 29 -5.49 -23.85 2.46
N LYS A 30 -5.00 -25.09 2.63
CA LYS A 30 -5.84 -26.25 3.04
C LYS A 30 -6.55 -25.99 4.38
N GLY A 31 -7.82 -25.62 4.30
CA GLY A 31 -8.61 -25.03 5.39
C GLY A 31 -8.73 -25.84 6.69
N SER A 32 -8.53 -27.17 6.68
CA SER A 32 -8.65 -27.98 7.90
C SER A 32 -7.57 -27.69 8.95
N ARG A 33 -6.30 -27.55 8.53
CA ARG A 33 -5.17 -27.31 9.47
C ARG A 33 -5.11 -25.88 9.97
N THR A 34 -5.48 -24.92 9.13
CA THR A 34 -5.47 -23.50 9.49
C THR A 34 -6.65 -23.15 10.38
N ARG A 35 -7.85 -23.70 10.13
CA ARG A 35 -9.03 -23.45 10.95
C ARG A 35 -8.87 -23.98 12.38
N GLU A 36 -8.22 -25.12 12.57
CA GLU A 36 -7.93 -25.67 13.91
C GLU A 36 -6.95 -24.79 14.69
N LYS A 37 -5.84 -24.35 14.07
CA LYS A 37 -4.87 -23.45 14.72
C LYS A 37 -5.41 -22.03 14.97
N PHE A 38 -6.34 -21.56 14.14
CA PHE A 38 -6.96 -20.26 14.32
C PHE A 38 -8.01 -20.27 15.41
N LYS A 39 -8.85 -21.31 15.54
CA LYS A 39 -10.03 -21.28 16.40
C LYS A 39 -9.72 -20.92 17.86
N ASP A 40 -8.68 -21.52 18.44
CA ASP A 40 -8.38 -21.33 19.87
C ASP A 40 -7.61 -20.01 20.13
N GLY A 41 -6.67 -19.63 19.26
CA GLY A 41 -5.90 -18.38 19.44
C GLY A 41 -6.63 -17.12 18.95
N PHE A 42 -7.57 -17.28 18.01
CA PHE A 42 -8.26 -16.16 17.38
C PHE A 42 -9.36 -15.59 18.24
N GLU A 43 -10.09 -16.38 19.04
CA GLU A 43 -11.15 -15.82 19.89
C GLU A 43 -10.58 -14.87 20.95
N ASP A 44 -9.48 -15.24 21.62
CA ASP A 44 -8.83 -14.40 22.62
C ASP A 44 -8.20 -13.16 21.98
N ALA A 45 -7.45 -13.34 20.88
CA ALA A 45 -6.85 -12.25 20.14
C ALA A 45 -7.90 -11.29 19.56
N LYS A 46 -9.04 -11.82 19.09
CA LYS A 46 -10.16 -11.02 18.57
C LYS A 46 -10.81 -10.20 19.67
N ASN A 47 -11.01 -10.76 20.86
CA ASN A 47 -11.60 -10.01 21.98
C ASN A 47 -10.68 -8.89 22.45
N GLU A 48 -9.38 -9.14 22.59
CA GLU A 48 -8.41 -8.09 22.94
C GLU A 48 -8.30 -7.03 21.83
N LEU A 49 -8.23 -7.47 20.58
CA LEU A 49 -8.18 -6.58 19.42
C LEU A 49 -9.44 -5.73 19.33
N LYS A 50 -10.62 -6.31 19.55
CA LYS A 50 -11.89 -5.57 19.51
C LYS A 50 -11.92 -4.45 20.55
N ASN A 51 -11.52 -4.74 21.79
CA ASN A 51 -11.48 -3.73 22.85
C ASN A 51 -10.50 -2.60 22.54
N ARG A 52 -9.31 -2.92 22.00
CA ARG A 52 -8.32 -1.91 21.56
C ARG A 52 -8.78 -1.17 20.31
N PHE A 53 -9.46 -1.85 19.39
CA PHE A 53 -9.98 -1.25 18.17
C PHE A 53 -11.12 -0.29 18.48
N ASP A 54 -12.02 -0.62 19.41
CA ASP A 54 -13.12 0.26 19.77
C ASP A 54 -12.61 1.56 20.42
N SER A 55 -11.60 1.49 21.30
CA SER A 55 -10.98 2.69 21.89
C SER A 55 -10.20 3.51 20.86
N VAL A 56 -9.38 2.86 20.05
CA VAL A 56 -8.59 3.52 19.01
C VAL A 56 -9.49 4.04 17.89
N SER A 57 -10.60 3.38 17.57
CA SER A 57 -11.53 3.82 16.52
C SER A 57 -12.22 5.12 16.91
N LEU A 58 -12.50 5.38 18.18
CA LEU A 58 -13.07 6.66 18.61
C LEU A 58 -12.06 7.80 18.42
N GLU A 59 -10.83 7.61 18.90
CA GLU A 59 -9.76 8.61 18.74
C GLU A 59 -9.35 8.78 17.27
N LEU A 60 -9.34 7.69 16.50
CA LEU A 60 -9.08 7.72 15.07
C LEU A 60 -10.21 8.40 14.33
N LYS A 61 -11.49 8.25 14.69
CA LYS A 61 -12.60 8.92 13.97
C LYS A 61 -12.47 10.44 14.04
N ASP A 62 -12.11 10.98 15.19
CA ASP A 62 -11.89 12.43 15.35
C ASP A 62 -10.65 12.89 14.56
N LYS A 63 -9.53 12.17 14.70
CA LYS A 63 -8.30 12.47 13.93
C LYS A 63 -8.49 12.28 12.43
N PHE A 64 -9.28 11.28 12.02
CA PHE A 64 -9.57 10.96 10.63
C PHE A 64 -10.51 12.00 10.03
N SER A 65 -11.45 12.56 10.79
CA SER A 65 -12.30 13.65 10.30
C SER A 65 -11.48 14.90 10.02
N LEU A 66 -10.54 15.24 10.91
CA LEU A 66 -9.58 16.33 10.69
C LEU A 66 -8.64 16.03 9.52
N ALA A 67 -8.03 14.84 9.51
CA ALA A 67 -7.13 14.42 8.45
C ALA A 67 -7.83 14.32 7.10
N LYS A 68 -9.12 13.95 7.05
CA LYS A 68 -9.92 13.89 5.83
C LYS A 68 -10.15 15.28 5.25
N TYR A 69 -10.41 16.28 6.09
CA TYR A 69 -10.53 17.66 5.66
C TYR A 69 -9.22 18.20 5.06
N ASP A 70 -8.09 17.93 5.74
CA ASP A 70 -6.76 18.29 5.22
C ASP A 70 -6.38 17.47 3.97
N LEU A 71 -6.82 16.21 3.89
CA LEU A 71 -6.64 15.34 2.73
C LEU A 71 -7.45 15.80 1.53
N GLU A 72 -8.69 16.27 1.71
CA GLU A 72 -9.50 16.79 0.60
C GLU A 72 -8.82 18.01 -0.03
N GLY A 73 -8.31 18.95 0.79
CA GLY A 73 -7.53 20.08 0.28
C GLY A 73 -6.23 19.65 -0.41
N THR A 74 -5.47 18.74 0.21
CA THR A 74 -4.22 18.22 -0.36
C THR A 74 -4.46 17.36 -1.60
N TYR A 75 -5.58 16.64 -1.66
CA TYR A 75 -5.97 15.79 -2.78
C TYR A 75 -6.39 16.62 -3.98
N GLU A 76 -7.18 17.68 -3.80
CA GLU A 76 -7.50 18.61 -4.87
C GLU A 76 -6.25 19.29 -5.42
N GLU A 77 -5.32 19.70 -4.55
CA GLU A 77 -4.04 20.25 -4.96
C GLU A 77 -3.16 19.20 -5.68
N LEU A 78 -3.10 17.97 -5.16
CA LEU A 78 -2.35 16.88 -5.78
C LEU A 78 -2.95 16.47 -7.12
N VAL A 79 -4.28 16.40 -7.26
CA VAL A 79 -4.98 16.08 -8.50
C VAL A 79 -4.78 17.19 -9.52
N SER A 80 -4.83 18.46 -9.11
CA SER A 80 -4.54 19.59 -9.98
C SER A 80 -3.08 19.57 -10.47
N ASN A 81 -2.13 19.39 -9.55
CA ASN A 81 -0.71 19.27 -9.88
C ASN A 81 -0.41 18.02 -10.69
N MET A 82 -1.05 16.88 -10.39
CA MET A 82 -0.96 15.67 -11.18
C MET A 82 -1.56 15.88 -12.54
N SER A 83 -2.71 16.54 -12.71
CA SER A 83 -3.30 16.73 -14.04
C SER A 83 -2.32 17.44 -14.97
N HIS A 84 -1.63 18.47 -14.48
CA HIS A 84 -0.60 19.17 -15.25
C HIS A 84 0.69 18.36 -15.41
N LYS A 85 1.11 17.61 -14.38
CA LYS A 85 2.36 16.82 -14.38
C LYS A 85 2.20 15.42 -14.99
N THR A 86 0.97 14.96 -15.22
CA THR A 86 0.64 13.64 -15.77
C THR A 86 1.12 13.56 -17.19
N ASP A 87 0.93 14.61 -18.00
CA ASP A 87 1.41 14.63 -19.37
C ASP A 87 2.94 14.52 -19.46
N ASP A 88 3.66 15.22 -18.56
CA ASP A 88 5.12 15.13 -18.44
C ASP A 88 5.57 13.73 -17.98
N VAL A 89 4.86 13.16 -17.01
CA VAL A 89 5.16 11.83 -16.45
C VAL A 89 4.88 10.73 -17.47
N ILE A 90 3.78 10.83 -18.23
CA ILE A 90 3.45 9.90 -19.31
C ILE A 90 4.58 9.93 -20.35
N SER A 91 5.00 11.12 -20.77
CA SER A 91 6.08 11.28 -21.75
C SER A 91 7.39 10.63 -21.25
N PHE A 92 7.76 10.85 -19.98
CA PHE A 92 8.94 10.25 -19.38
C PHE A 92 8.85 8.72 -19.25
N LEU A 93 7.67 8.19 -18.92
CA LEU A 93 7.43 6.75 -18.82
C LEU A 93 7.45 6.08 -20.20
N GLU A 94 6.90 6.71 -21.23
CA GLU A 94 6.99 6.25 -22.61
C GLU A 94 8.44 6.20 -23.09
N GLU A 95 9.23 7.22 -22.79
CA GLU A 95 10.66 7.26 -23.08
C GLU A 95 11.41 6.12 -22.38
N LYS A 96 11.19 5.92 -21.07
CA LYS A 96 11.79 4.82 -20.30
C LYS A 96 11.36 3.45 -20.79
N LEU A 97 10.09 3.28 -21.17
CA LEU A 97 9.56 2.03 -21.71
C LEU A 97 10.18 1.72 -23.07
N ALA A 98 10.29 2.71 -23.95
CA ALA A 98 10.94 2.58 -25.25
C ALA A 98 12.43 2.23 -25.10
N GLU A 99 13.12 2.89 -24.17
CA GLU A 99 14.51 2.61 -23.83
C GLU A 99 14.68 1.17 -23.32
N LEU A 100 13.85 0.73 -22.37
CA LEU A 100 13.89 -0.64 -21.85
C LEU A 100 13.58 -1.69 -22.93
N LYS A 101 12.61 -1.43 -23.81
CA LYS A 101 12.28 -2.34 -24.92
C LYS A 101 13.42 -2.46 -25.92
N SER A 102 14.11 -1.37 -26.22
CA SER A 102 15.30 -1.34 -27.07
C SER A 102 16.48 -2.08 -26.43
N GLN A 103 16.72 -1.87 -25.13
CA GLN A 103 17.76 -2.60 -24.38
C GLN A 103 17.48 -4.10 -24.35
N ASN A 104 16.24 -4.51 -24.10
CA ASN A 104 15.86 -5.92 -24.08
C ASN A 104 16.01 -6.57 -25.48
N ALA A 105 15.66 -5.85 -26.56
CA ALA A 105 15.86 -6.33 -27.93
C ALA A 105 17.35 -6.46 -28.32
N LYS A 106 18.23 -5.62 -27.78
CA LYS A 106 19.69 -5.74 -27.97
C LYS A 106 20.31 -6.92 -27.22
N LEU A 107 19.71 -7.31 -26.09
CA LEU A 107 20.13 -8.46 -25.27
C LEU A 107 19.61 -9.81 -25.80
N GLN A 108 18.63 -9.79 -26.72
CA GLN A 108 18.07 -11.00 -27.35
C GLN A 108 18.75 -11.37 -28.69
N LYS A 109 19.90 -10.78 -29.03
CA LYS A 109 20.80 -11.21 -30.12
C LYS A 109 22.03 -11.89 -29.53
#